data_AF-A0A2G5R260-F1
#
_entry.id   AF-A0A2G5R260-F1
#
_cell.length_a   1.000
_cell.length_b   1.000
_cell.length_c   1.000
_cell.angle_alpha   90.00
_cell.angle_beta   90.00
_cell.angle_gamma   90.00
#
_symmetry.space_group_name_H-M   'P 1'
#
loop_
_entity.id
_entity.type
_entity.pdbx_description
1 polymer ?
#
loop_
_entity_poly.entity_id
_entity_poly.type
_entity_poly.pdbx_seq_one_letter_code
_entity_poly.pdbx_strand_id
1 'polypeptide(L)'
;MIQPAPEDYTDEELLEMLNPRQLAELDRQIGQMFGAEGVDRVEALFAMANVYSIRAAERDEVSALAMLQLAAAMRRRAEMLLNAS
;
A
#
# COMPACT_ATOMS: atom_id res chain seq x y z
N MET A 1 -3.42 -27.23 0.68
CA MET A 1 -4.14 -25.95 0.77
C MET A 1 -3.64 -25.10 -0.36
N ILE A 2 -4.51 -24.60 -1.23
CA ILE A 2 -4.11 -23.65 -2.28
C ILE A 2 -3.99 -22.30 -1.58
N GLN A 3 -2.81 -21.69 -1.62
CA GLN A 3 -2.63 -20.34 -1.13
C GLN A 3 -3.34 -19.39 -2.12
N PRO A 4 -4.21 -18.47 -1.65
CA PRO A 4 -4.83 -17.47 -2.51
C PRO A 4 -3.77 -16.67 -3.28
N ALA A 5 -4.11 -16.24 -4.50
CA ALA A 5 -3.22 -15.37 -5.26
C ALA A 5 -3.12 -14.00 -4.55
N PRO A 6 -2.01 -13.27 -4.69
CA PRO A 6 -1.82 -11.99 -4.00
C PRO A 6 -2.98 -10.98 -4.21
N GLU A 7 -3.58 -10.97 -5.40
CA GLU A 7 -4.71 -10.12 -5.76
C GLU A 7 -6.05 -10.51 -5.10
N ASP A 8 -6.14 -11.71 -4.53
CA ASP A 8 -7.35 -12.19 -3.85
C ASP A 8 -7.46 -11.66 -2.42
N TYR A 9 -6.38 -11.11 -1.86
CA TYR A 9 -6.38 -10.55 -0.50
C TYR A 9 -6.93 -9.12 -0.48
N THR A 10 -7.70 -8.84 0.56
CA THR A 10 -8.12 -7.47 0.91
C THR A 10 -6.95 -6.64 1.42
N ASP A 11 -7.12 -5.31 1.44
CA ASP A 11 -6.11 -4.40 2.00
C ASP A 11 -5.78 -4.71 3.46
N GLU A 12 -6.78 -5.06 4.26
CA GLU A 12 -6.60 -5.43 5.66
C GLU A 12 -5.74 -6.69 5.78
N GLU A 13 -6.07 -7.73 5.03
CA GLU A 13 -5.31 -8.99 5.02
C GLU A 13 -3.86 -8.78 4.54
N LEU A 14 -3.65 -7.97 3.49
CA LEU A 14 -2.32 -7.63 2.98
C LEU A 14 -1.47 -6.94 4.05
N LEU A 15 -2.06 -6.02 4.81
CA LEU A 15 -1.35 -5.29 5.86
C LEU A 15 -1.14 -6.14 7.11
N GLU A 16 -2.03 -7.07 7.44
CA GLU A 16 -1.86 -8.02 8.54
C GLU A 16 -0.71 -9.01 8.32
N MET A 17 -0.37 -9.30 7.05
CA MET A 17 0.82 -10.09 6.72
C MET A 17 2.13 -9.39 7.05
N LEU A 18 2.13 -8.06 7.19
CA LEU A 18 3.29 -7.30 7.65
C LEU A 18 3.34 -7.31 9.17
N ASN A 19 4.51 -7.55 9.74
CA ASN A 19 4.66 -7.35 11.18
C ASN A 19 4.54 -5.84 11.53
N PRO A 20 4.19 -5.49 12.77
CA PRO A 20 3.96 -4.09 13.16
C PRO A 20 5.15 -3.16 12.88
N ARG A 21 6.38 -3.68 12.93
CA ARG A 21 7.59 -2.90 12.63
C ARG A 21 7.74 -2.63 11.13
N GLN A 22 7.47 -3.61 10.28
CA GLN A 22 7.48 -3.45 8.83
C GLN A 22 6.42 -2.46 8.38
N LEU A 23 5.22 -2.56 8.95
CA LEU A 23 4.12 -1.66 8.67
C LEU A 23 4.45 -0.21 9.04
N ALA A 24 4.96 0.02 10.26
CA ALA A 24 5.35 1.36 10.71
C ALA A 24 6.51 1.96 9.89
N GLU A 25 7.43 1.12 9.42
CA GLU A 25 8.51 1.55 8.54
C GLU A 25 7.99 1.92 7.15
N LEU A 26 7.09 1.11 6.59
CA LEU A 26 6.43 1.38 5.32
C LEU A 26 5.65 2.70 5.36
N ASP A 27 4.86 2.93 6.40
CA ASP A 27 4.14 4.19 6.60
C ASP A 27 5.07 5.40 6.66
N ARG A 28 6.22 5.24 7.35
CA ARG A 28 7.24 6.29 7.43
C ARG A 28 7.84 6.57 6.07
N GLN A 29 8.18 5.54 5.30
CA GLN A 29 8.77 5.68 3.97
C GLN A 29 7.80 6.35 2.98
N ILE A 30 6.52 5.96 3.00
CA ILE A 30 5.48 6.63 2.22
C ILE A 30 5.41 8.11 2.60
N GLY A 31 5.32 8.40 3.90
CA GLY A 31 5.28 9.78 4.39
C GLY A 31 6.52 10.61 4.03
N GLN A 32 7.72 10.02 4.04
CA GLN A 32 8.95 10.69 3.62
C GLN A 32 8.97 10.97 2.11
N MET A 33 8.59 9.97 1.31
CA MET A 33 8.61 10.06 -0.15
C MET A 33 7.64 11.13 -0.66
N PHE A 34 6.42 11.17 -0.13
CA PHE A 34 5.41 12.15 -0.56
C PHE A 34 5.46 13.46 0.21
N GLY A 35 5.94 13.46 1.46
CA GLY A 35 5.99 14.63 2.32
C GLY A 35 7.05 15.65 1.91
N ALA A 36 8.19 15.22 1.36
CA ALA A 36 9.28 16.12 0.98
C ALA A 36 8.91 17.12 -0.12
N GLU A 37 7.97 16.75 -1.00
CA GLU A 37 7.52 17.60 -2.12
C GLU A 37 6.11 18.19 -1.91
N GLY A 38 5.48 17.98 -0.75
CA GLY A 38 4.10 18.42 -0.49
C GLY A 38 3.04 17.65 -1.30
N VAL A 39 3.41 16.44 -1.74
CA VAL A 39 2.60 15.51 -2.54
C VAL A 39 1.94 14.44 -1.65
N ASP A 40 2.07 14.55 -0.32
CA ASP A 40 1.35 13.75 0.67
C ASP A 40 -0.12 14.17 0.74
N ARG A 41 -0.80 13.99 -0.40
CA ARG A 41 -2.20 14.33 -0.64
C ARG A 41 -2.96 13.06 -0.94
N VAL A 42 -4.21 13.04 -0.52
CA VAL A 42 -5.15 11.93 -0.67
C VAL A 42 -5.17 11.45 -2.13
N GLU A 43 -5.27 12.36 -3.10
CA GLU A 43 -5.38 12.03 -4.52
C GLU A 43 -4.11 11.36 -5.07
N ALA A 44 -2.94 11.83 -4.65
CA ALA A 44 -1.66 11.27 -5.10
C ALA A 44 -1.45 9.86 -4.54
N LEU A 45 -1.78 9.64 -3.27
CA LEU A 45 -1.71 8.33 -2.63
C LEU A 45 -2.65 7.32 -3.30
N PHE A 46 -3.90 7.71 -3.60
CA PHE A 46 -4.83 6.84 -4.32
C PHE A 46 -4.38 6.55 -5.76
N ALA A 47 -3.89 7.57 -6.49
CA ALA A 47 -3.40 7.37 -7.85
C ALA A 47 -2.23 6.38 -7.89
N MET A 48 -1.26 6.52 -6.99
CA MET A 48 -0.11 5.63 -6.91
C MET A 48 -0.50 4.22 -6.45
N ALA A 49 -1.38 4.10 -5.45
CA ALA A 49 -1.92 2.80 -5.03
C ALA A 49 -2.53 2.05 -6.23
N ASN A 50 -3.36 2.71 -7.03
CA ASN A 50 -3.98 2.11 -8.21
C ASN A 50 -2.94 1.65 -9.24
N VAL A 51 -1.89 2.45 -9.47
CA VAL A 51 -0.79 2.05 -10.37
C VAL A 51 -0.09 0.80 -9.85
N TYR A 52 0.23 0.74 -8.55
CA TYR A 52 0.88 -0.43 -7.97
C TYR A 52 -0.02 -1.68 -8.03
N SER A 53 -1.32 -1.54 -7.79
CA SER A 53 -2.29 -2.64 -7.94
C SER A 53 -2.34 -3.17 -9.37
N ILE A 54 -2.41 -2.29 -10.38
CA ILE A 54 -2.41 -2.70 -11.80
C ILE A 54 -1.10 -3.41 -12.15
N ARG A 55 0.04 -2.87 -11.69
CA ARG A 55 1.36 -3.41 -12.02
C ARG A 55 1.70 -4.71 -11.30
N ALA A 56 1.05 -5.00 -10.17
CA ALA A 56 1.24 -6.26 -9.45
C ALA A 56 0.86 -7.47 -10.31
N ALA A 57 -0.18 -7.36 -11.15
CA ALA A 57 -0.61 -8.42 -12.07
C ALA A 57 0.44 -8.77 -13.14
N GLU A 58 1.45 -7.92 -13.36
CA GLU A 58 2.55 -8.12 -14.32
C GLU A 58 3.82 -8.68 -13.65
N ARG A 59 3.73 -9.17 -12.40
CA ARG A 59 4.89 -9.56 -11.58
C ARG A 59 4.75 -10.96 -11.03
N ASP A 60 5.87 -11.52 -10.58
CA ASP A 60 5.88 -12.77 -9.81
C ASP A 60 5.13 -12.58 -8.47
N GLU A 61 4.66 -13.68 -7.88
CA GLU A 61 3.81 -13.64 -6.68
C GLU A 61 4.40 -12.85 -5.51
N VAL A 62 5.72 -12.93 -5.29
CA VAL A 62 6.40 -12.24 -4.17
C VAL A 62 6.43 -10.74 -4.43
N SER A 63 6.82 -10.35 -5.64
CA SER A 63 6.82 -8.94 -6.05
C SER A 63 5.40 -8.36 -6.09
N ALA A 64 4.43 -9.13 -6.58
CA ALA A 64 3.01 -8.75 -6.61
C ALA A 64 2.48 -8.50 -5.21
N LEU A 65 2.77 -9.41 -4.26
CA LEU A 65 2.39 -9.24 -2.85
C LEU A 65 2.97 -7.95 -2.27
N ALA A 66 4.26 -7.69 -2.47
CA ALA A 66 4.90 -6.48 -1.96
C ALA A 66 4.29 -5.19 -2.57
N MET A 67 3.94 -5.21 -3.86
CA MET A 67 3.30 -4.09 -4.54
C MET A 67 1.87 -3.85 -4.04
N LEU A 68 1.12 -4.92 -3.77
CA LEU A 68 -0.23 -4.84 -3.22
C LEU A 68 -0.23 -4.37 -1.76
N GLN A 69 0.74 -4.81 -0.95
CA GLN A 69 0.96 -4.30 0.41
C GLN A 69 1.30 -2.82 0.42
N LEU A 70 2.13 -2.35 -0.52
CA LEU A 70 2.42 -0.94 -0.69
C LEU A 70 1.15 -0.15 -1.09
N ALA A 71 0.36 -0.67 -2.03
CA ALA A 71 -0.88 -0.05 -2.46
C ALA A 71 -1.92 0.05 -1.31
N ALA A 72 -2.06 -1.01 -0.51
CA ALA A 72 -2.91 -1.04 0.67
C ALA A 72 -2.47 -0.01 1.72
N ALA A 73 -1.15 0.10 1.98
CA ALA A 73 -0.62 1.08 2.92
C ALA A 73 -0.85 2.52 2.46
N MET A 74 -0.71 2.80 1.16
CA MET A 74 -1.02 4.11 0.58
C MET A 74 -2.50 4.47 0.71
N ARG A 75 -3.42 3.53 0.43
CA ARG A 75 -4.87 3.73 0.61
C ARG A 75 -5.22 4.04 2.06
N ARG A 76 -4.73 3.23 3.00
CA ARG A 76 -4.94 3.46 4.43
C ARG A 76 -4.43 4.83 4.87
N ARG A 77 -3.24 5.26 4.41
CA ARG A 77 -2.72 6.60 4.70
C ARG A 77 -3.64 7.69 4.16
N ALA A 78 -4.13 7.53 2.93
CA ALA A 78 -5.06 8.48 2.32
C ALA A 78 -6.37 8.60 3.14
N GLU A 79 -6.91 7.48 3.60
CA GLU A 79 -8.07 7.44 4.50
C GLU A 79 -7.80 8.12 5.84
N MET A 80 -6.62 7.91 6.42
CA MET A 80 -6.22 8.61 7.66
C MET A 80 -6.14 10.13 7.46
N LEU A 81 -5.64 10.61 6.31
CA LEU A 81 -5.61 12.03 5.98
C LEU A 81 -7.02 12.61 5.76
N LEU A 82 -7.91 11.86 5.10
CA LEU A 82 -9.32 12.22 4.94
C LEU A 82 -10.03 12.36 6.29
N ASN A 83 -9.78 11.43 7.21
CA ASN A 83 -10.42 11.42 8.54
C ASN A 83 -9.81 12.43 9.53
N ALA A 84 -8.63 12.99 9.22
CA ALA A 84 -7.96 14.01 10.02
C ALA A 84 -8.32 15.45 9.61
N SER A 85 -9.08 15.62 8.53
CA SER A 85 -9.54 16.90 7.97
C SER A 85 -10.93 17.28 8.47
#